data_AF-A0A2S0JLZ9-F1
#
_entry.id   AF-A0A2S0JLZ9-F1
#
_cell.length_a   1.000
_cell.length_b   1.000
_cell.length_c   1.000
_cell.angle_alpha   90.00
_cell.angle_beta   90.00
_cell.angle_gamma   90.00
#
_symmetry.space_group_name_H-M   'P 1'
#
loop_
_entity.id
_entity.type
_entity.pdbx_description
1 polymer ?
#
loop_
_entity_poly.entity_id
_entity_poly.type
_entity_poly.pdbx_seq_one_letter_code
_entity_poly.pdbx_strand_id
1 'polypeptide(L)'
;MKITLNPYANLGAVSSFQMNQNATPFEIKSQDVDSKEMEIELSRKKHAEFVQSSNAIFQGAPPTQLVNTQTNSITISNGVYYHIGTVNGKPLNGTPLTGGGFNSNFSPKLYRPPGASGTRLTPEQLESLRIHQSYSQQERQEANKLVSIFMSLVRLADGKSSVESMNTPDFAQNFPRFAEGVGLDLTQPFSINGKSFVYSNGELRSIAAEE
;
A
#
# COMPACT_ATOMS: atom_id res chain seq x y z
N MET A 1 20.40 2.08 45.93
CA MET A 1 21.52 2.01 44.98
C MET A 1 21.38 0.70 44.22
N LYS A 2 20.85 0.73 43.00
CA LYS A 2 20.60 -0.48 42.19
C LYS A 2 21.78 -0.70 41.26
N ILE A 3 22.37 -1.88 41.38
CA ILE A 3 23.50 -2.39 40.61
C ILE A 3 22.98 -2.85 39.25
N THR A 4 23.65 -2.41 38.18
CA THR A 4 23.45 -2.85 36.80
C THR A 4 24.13 -4.20 36.60
N LEU A 5 23.43 -5.18 36.00
CA LEU A 5 24.06 -6.43 35.53
C LEU A 5 23.81 -6.58 34.03
N ASN A 6 24.94 -6.70 33.31
CA ASN A 6 25.06 -6.75 31.86
C ASN A 6 24.96 -8.22 31.38
N PRO A 7 24.02 -8.60 30.51
CA PRO A 7 23.77 -10.00 30.17
C PRO A 7 24.61 -10.47 28.98
N TYR A 8 25.92 -10.27 29.04
CA TYR A 8 26.85 -10.95 28.13
C TYR A 8 27.76 -11.87 28.92
N ALA A 9 27.56 -13.16 28.67
CA ALA A 9 28.58 -14.20 28.68
C ALA A 9 29.43 -14.32 29.96
N ASN A 10 29.02 -15.22 30.85
CA ASN A 10 29.96 -16.18 31.40
C ASN A 10 29.24 -17.51 31.64
N LEU A 11 29.25 -18.33 30.59
CA LEU A 11 29.13 -19.78 30.69
C LEU A 11 30.32 -20.29 31.50
N GLY A 12 30.07 -20.79 32.70
CA GLY A 12 31.10 -21.41 33.52
C GLY A 12 30.56 -21.93 34.85
N ALA A 13 30.84 -23.20 35.11
CA ALA A 13 30.65 -23.95 36.35
C ALA A 13 29.24 -24.55 36.62
N VAL A 14 29.17 -25.84 36.30
CA VAL A 14 28.26 -26.82 36.89
C VAL A 14 28.61 -27.01 38.38
N SER A 15 27.62 -26.97 39.28
CA SER A 15 27.69 -27.78 40.50
C SER A 15 26.29 -28.10 41.04
N SER A 16 26.08 -29.40 41.24
CA SER A 16 24.96 -30.11 41.84
C SER A 16 24.47 -29.55 43.18
N PHE A 17 23.16 -29.33 43.30
CA PHE A 17 22.40 -29.51 44.55
C PHE A 17 20.99 -30.03 44.22
N GLN A 18 20.74 -31.30 44.54
CA GLN A 18 19.39 -31.81 44.76
C GLN A 18 19.00 -31.48 46.21
N MET A 19 17.83 -30.86 46.44
CA MET A 19 16.68 -31.54 47.05
C MET A 19 15.51 -30.59 47.37
N ASN A 20 14.32 -31.14 47.14
CA ASN A 20 13.02 -30.89 47.78
C ASN A 20 12.10 -29.76 47.29
N GLN A 21 11.20 -30.19 46.39
CA GLN A 21 9.74 -30.22 46.59
C GLN A 21 9.04 -28.90 46.96
N ASN A 22 8.56 -28.22 45.93
CA ASN A 22 7.12 -27.95 45.77
C ASN A 22 6.86 -27.68 44.29
N ALA A 23 6.42 -28.71 43.57
CA ALA A 23 5.98 -28.60 42.20
C ALA A 23 4.58 -27.99 42.17
N THR A 24 4.49 -26.66 42.24
CA THR A 24 3.45 -25.97 41.47
C THR A 24 4.00 -25.78 40.07
N PRO A 25 3.36 -26.32 39.02
CA PRO A 25 3.69 -25.93 37.66
C PRO A 25 3.43 -24.42 37.59
N PHE A 26 4.48 -23.63 37.42
CA PHE A 26 4.32 -22.27 36.95
C PHE A 26 3.75 -22.39 35.55
N GLU A 27 2.46 -22.10 35.39
CA GLU A 27 1.87 -21.83 34.08
C GLU A 27 2.58 -20.60 33.52
N ILE A 28 3.56 -20.84 32.65
CA ILE A 28 3.98 -19.83 31.70
C ILE A 28 2.76 -19.66 30.78
N LYS A 29 2.00 -18.59 30.98
CA LYS A 29 1.04 -18.11 29.99
C LYS A 29 1.83 -17.86 28.71
N SER A 30 1.74 -18.80 27.78
CA SER A 30 2.18 -18.57 26.41
C SER A 30 1.21 -17.60 25.73
N GLN A 31 1.77 -16.81 24.83
CA GLN A 31 1.10 -15.87 23.91
C GLN A 31 0.68 -14.49 24.45
N ASP A 32 1.69 -13.65 24.69
CA ASP A 32 1.57 -12.20 24.46
C ASP A 32 2.77 -11.63 23.65
N VAL A 33 3.66 -12.50 23.16
CA VAL A 33 4.88 -12.12 22.41
C VAL A 33 4.60 -11.99 20.91
N ASP A 34 3.67 -12.79 20.37
CA ASP A 34 3.39 -12.87 18.93
C ASP A 34 2.62 -11.63 18.39
N SER A 35 1.65 -11.12 19.15
CA SER A 35 0.82 -9.97 18.73
C SER A 35 1.59 -8.65 18.64
N LYS A 36 2.49 -8.40 19.61
CA LYS A 36 3.31 -7.18 19.66
C LYS A 36 4.42 -7.21 18.60
N GLU A 37 5.04 -8.36 18.37
CA GLU A 37 6.04 -8.52 17.31
C GLU A 37 5.42 -8.31 15.93
N MET A 38 4.23 -8.88 15.68
CA MET A 38 3.47 -8.62 14.45
C MET A 38 3.10 -7.14 14.27
N GLU A 39 2.70 -6.45 15.34
CA GLU A 39 2.38 -5.01 15.28
C GLU A 39 3.61 -4.16 14.96
N ILE A 40 4.76 -4.47 15.59
CA ILE A 40 6.03 -3.80 15.32
C ILE A 40 6.45 -4.01 13.87
N GLU A 41 6.37 -5.24 13.37
CA GLU A 41 6.80 -5.55 12.01
C GLU A 41 5.87 -4.91 10.96
N LEU A 42 4.57 -4.91 11.23
CA LEU A 42 3.60 -4.17 10.41
C LEU A 42 3.89 -2.67 10.40
N SER A 43 4.23 -2.09 11.54
CA SER A 43 4.61 -0.67 11.65
C SER A 43 5.88 -0.35 10.85
N ARG A 44 6.91 -1.19 10.96
CA ARG A 44 8.15 -1.08 10.18
C ARG A 44 7.88 -1.16 8.69
N LYS A 45 7.07 -2.13 8.26
CA LYS A 45 6.66 -2.28 6.86
C LYS A 45 5.94 -1.03 6.34
N LYS A 46 4.95 -0.52 7.07
CA LYS A 46 4.22 0.71 6.71
C LYS A 46 5.17 1.90 6.55
N HIS A 47 6.12 2.04 7.47
CA HIS A 47 7.11 3.11 7.41
C HIS A 47 8.04 2.97 6.20
N ALA A 48 8.57 1.76 5.96
CA ALA A 48 9.45 1.48 4.83
C ALA A 48 8.76 1.74 3.48
N GLU A 49 7.53 1.26 3.29
CA GLU A 49 6.73 1.50 2.07
C GLU A 49 6.53 3.00 1.82
N PHE A 50 6.25 3.76 2.87
CA PHE A 50 6.05 5.21 2.78
C PHE A 50 7.34 5.94 2.38
N VAL A 51 8.47 5.61 3.00
CA VAL A 51 9.78 6.19 2.67
C VAL A 51 10.16 5.85 1.24
N GLN A 52 10.03 4.58 0.85
CA GLN A 52 10.33 4.11 -0.52
C GLN A 52 9.46 4.83 -1.56
N SER A 53 8.16 4.93 -1.33
CA SER A 53 7.23 5.61 -2.23
C SER A 53 7.57 7.10 -2.37
N SER A 54 7.90 7.77 -1.28
CA SER A 54 8.28 9.20 -1.30
C SER A 54 9.58 9.41 -2.08
N ASN A 55 10.59 8.57 -1.86
CA ASN A 55 11.84 8.60 -2.61
C ASN A 55 11.62 8.34 -4.11
N ALA A 56 10.77 7.37 -4.47
CA ALA A 56 10.44 7.10 -5.87
C ALA A 56 9.82 8.33 -6.57
N ILE A 57 8.94 9.05 -5.90
CA ILE A 57 8.34 10.28 -6.41
C ILE A 57 9.41 11.38 -6.56
N PHE A 58 10.23 11.61 -5.54
CA PHE A 58 11.22 12.69 -5.54
C PHE A 58 12.35 12.48 -6.55
N GLN A 59 12.75 11.22 -6.75
CA GLN A 59 13.81 10.86 -7.70
C GLN A 59 13.28 10.65 -9.12
N GLY A 60 11.97 10.69 -9.34
CA GLY A 60 11.37 10.37 -10.64
C GLY A 60 11.69 8.94 -11.07
N ALA A 61 11.67 7.99 -10.13
CA ALA A 61 11.97 6.59 -10.40
C ALA A 61 11.01 6.03 -11.47
N PRO A 62 11.48 5.13 -12.36
CA PRO A 62 10.60 4.48 -13.32
C PRO A 62 9.54 3.65 -12.59
N PRO A 63 8.24 3.87 -12.87
CA PRO A 63 7.18 3.09 -12.24
C PRO A 63 7.10 1.67 -12.84
N THR A 64 6.53 0.75 -12.05
CA THR A 64 6.14 -0.58 -12.53
C THR A 64 4.91 -0.45 -13.43
N GLN A 65 4.90 -1.13 -14.56
CA GLN A 65 3.71 -1.21 -15.41
C GLN A 65 2.63 -2.02 -14.69
N LEU A 66 1.43 -1.46 -14.58
CA LEU A 66 0.34 -2.10 -13.84
C LEU A 66 -0.24 -3.32 -14.58
N VAL A 67 -0.33 -3.23 -15.91
CA VAL A 67 -0.92 -4.25 -16.77
C VAL A 67 0.18 -5.00 -17.51
N ASN A 68 0.15 -6.32 -17.43
CA ASN A 68 0.80 -7.16 -18.41
C ASN A 68 -0.09 -7.21 -19.66
N THR A 69 0.35 -6.53 -20.72
CA THR A 69 -0.40 -6.41 -21.98
C THR A 69 -0.44 -7.70 -22.79
N GLN A 70 0.50 -8.63 -22.57
CA GLN A 70 0.48 -9.92 -23.27
C GLN A 70 -0.63 -10.83 -22.73
N THR A 71 -0.89 -10.79 -21.43
CA THR A 71 -1.87 -11.66 -20.74
C THR A 71 -3.14 -10.91 -20.33
N ASN A 72 -3.25 -9.62 -20.66
CA ASN A 72 -4.31 -8.72 -20.22
C ASN A 72 -4.60 -8.86 -18.72
N SER A 73 -3.55 -8.81 -17.90
CA SER A 73 -3.64 -9.10 -16.46
C SER A 73 -2.98 -8.04 -15.60
N ILE A 74 -3.57 -7.79 -14.43
CA ILE A 74 -3.08 -6.89 -13.41
C ILE A 74 -2.60 -7.70 -12.21
N THR A 75 -1.41 -7.37 -11.70
CA THR A 75 -0.92 -7.85 -10.41
C THR A 75 -0.65 -6.66 -9.49
N ILE A 76 -1.43 -6.55 -8.42
CA ILE A 76 -1.37 -5.47 -7.45
C ILE A 76 -0.76 -5.98 -6.15
N SER A 77 0.23 -5.26 -5.66
CA SER A 77 0.87 -5.46 -4.35
C SER A 77 1.08 -4.12 -3.66
N ASN A 78 0.77 -4.07 -2.36
CA ASN A 78 1.08 -2.90 -1.52
C ASN A 78 2.60 -2.66 -1.49
N GLY A 79 3.00 -1.39 -1.42
CA GLY A 79 4.41 -0.98 -1.42
C GLY A 79 5.07 -0.86 -2.80
N VAL A 80 4.42 -1.32 -3.87
CA VAL A 80 4.95 -1.20 -5.24
C VAL A 80 4.53 0.12 -5.88
N TYR A 81 5.47 0.79 -6.53
CA TYR A 81 5.24 2.04 -7.26
C TYR A 81 4.78 1.76 -8.69
N TYR A 82 3.54 2.11 -9.02
CA TYR A 82 2.90 1.83 -10.31
C TYR A 82 2.67 3.09 -11.14
N HIS A 83 2.60 2.89 -12.45
CA HIS A 83 1.99 3.82 -13.37
C HIS A 83 0.49 3.53 -13.44
N ILE A 84 -0.35 4.54 -13.19
CA ILE A 84 -1.81 4.38 -13.12
C ILE A 84 -2.54 5.30 -14.12
N GLY A 85 -1.85 5.72 -15.18
CA GLY A 85 -2.39 6.50 -16.28
C GLY A 85 -1.82 7.92 -16.39
N THR A 86 -2.48 8.76 -17.17
CA THR A 86 -2.05 10.14 -17.42
C THR A 86 -3.16 11.14 -17.15
N VAL A 87 -2.79 12.34 -16.70
CA VAL A 87 -3.68 13.48 -16.51
C VAL A 87 -3.09 14.65 -17.28
N ASN A 88 -3.79 15.11 -18.32
CA ASN A 88 -3.33 16.20 -19.17
C ASN A 88 -1.90 15.96 -19.71
N GLY A 89 -1.61 14.73 -20.16
CA GLY A 89 -0.29 14.30 -20.62
C GLY A 89 0.77 14.09 -19.54
N LYS A 90 0.50 14.43 -18.27
CA LYS A 90 1.41 14.19 -17.15
C LYS A 90 1.20 12.79 -16.57
N PRO A 91 2.26 11.99 -16.33
CA PRO A 91 2.13 10.65 -15.78
C PRO A 91 1.65 10.70 -14.33
N LEU A 92 0.61 9.93 -14.01
CA LEU A 92 0.15 9.70 -12.65
C LEU A 92 0.75 8.38 -12.14
N ASN A 93 1.60 8.50 -11.14
CA ASN A 93 2.31 7.37 -10.55
C ASN A 93 2.11 7.36 -9.03
N GLY A 94 2.08 6.17 -8.44
CA GLY A 94 1.97 6.07 -6.98
C GLY A 94 1.97 4.67 -6.42
N THR A 95 1.85 4.60 -5.10
CA THR A 95 1.99 3.37 -4.32
C THR A 95 0.77 3.17 -3.42
N PRO A 96 0.04 2.04 -3.53
CA PRO A 96 -0.92 1.63 -2.52
C PRO A 96 -0.15 1.16 -1.28
N LEU A 97 -0.57 1.60 -0.09
CA LEU A 97 0.16 1.37 1.16
C LEU A 97 -0.56 0.32 2.02
N THR A 98 0.20 -0.55 2.67
CA THR A 98 -0.32 -1.59 3.58
C THR A 98 -1.13 -0.98 4.73
N GLY A 99 -0.77 0.22 5.19
CA GLY A 99 -1.52 0.97 6.22
C GLY A 99 -2.77 1.69 5.71
N GLY A 100 -3.11 1.52 4.44
CA GLY A 100 -4.21 2.22 3.80
C GLY A 100 -3.81 3.54 3.14
N GLY A 101 -4.61 3.90 2.15
CA GLY A 101 -4.40 5.07 1.30
C GLY A 101 -3.38 4.83 0.18
N PHE A 102 -3.10 5.91 -0.53
CA PHE A 102 -2.25 5.93 -1.71
C PHE A 102 -1.31 7.13 -1.61
N ASN A 103 -0.05 6.95 -1.99
CA ASN A 103 0.92 8.03 -2.09
C ASN A 103 1.25 8.24 -3.56
N SER A 104 1.07 9.47 -4.08
CA SER A 104 1.22 9.75 -5.51
C SER A 104 1.98 11.04 -5.77
N ASN A 105 2.49 11.19 -6.99
CA ASN A 105 3.12 12.44 -7.42
C ASN A 105 2.11 13.61 -7.52
N PHE A 106 0.81 13.37 -7.65
CA PHE A 106 -0.21 14.44 -7.65
C PHE A 106 -0.65 14.88 -6.25
N SER A 107 -0.54 13.99 -5.26
CA SER A 107 -0.87 14.25 -3.87
C SER A 107 0.09 13.49 -2.95
N PRO A 108 1.35 13.95 -2.82
CA PRO A 108 2.30 13.26 -1.97
C PRO A 108 1.89 13.40 -0.50
N LYS A 109 1.94 12.32 0.26
CA LYS A 109 1.51 12.28 1.69
C LYS A 109 2.38 13.15 2.61
N LEU A 110 3.60 13.51 2.20
CA LEU A 110 4.47 14.46 2.91
C LEU A 110 4.02 15.91 2.75
N TYR A 111 2.94 16.17 2.02
CA TYR A 111 2.37 17.49 1.85
C TYR A 111 1.88 18.05 3.19
N ARG A 112 2.49 19.17 3.60
CA ARG A 112 1.98 20.01 4.68
C ARG A 112 1.35 21.26 4.07
N PRO A 113 0.04 21.50 4.25
CA PRO A 113 -0.63 22.64 3.64
C PRO A 113 -0.06 23.96 4.18
N PRO A 114 -0.03 25.01 3.33
CA PRO A 114 0.30 26.36 3.78
C PRO A 114 -0.58 26.77 4.97
N GLY A 115 0.03 27.31 6.03
CA GLY A 115 -0.68 27.76 7.24
C GLY A 115 -0.77 26.74 8.38
N ALA A 116 -0.22 25.53 8.24
CA ALA A 116 -0.04 24.63 9.37
C ALA A 116 0.99 25.21 10.37
N SER A 117 0.50 25.78 11.47
CA SER A 117 1.20 26.69 12.38
C SER A 117 2.58 26.23 12.87
N GLY A 118 3.55 27.15 12.90
CA GLY A 118 4.69 27.15 13.83
C GLY A 118 5.89 26.24 13.55
N THR A 119 5.87 25.39 12.51
CA THR A 119 7.03 24.52 12.20
C THR A 119 7.61 24.86 10.85
N ARG A 120 8.94 25.06 10.80
CA ARG A 120 9.68 25.14 9.53
C ARG A 120 9.50 23.82 8.77
N LEU A 121 9.16 23.91 7.48
CA LEU A 121 9.08 22.75 6.62
C LEU A 121 10.47 22.11 6.44
N THR A 122 10.55 20.79 6.48
CA THR A 122 11.76 20.07 6.08
C THR A 122 11.98 20.19 4.56
N PRO A 123 13.20 19.97 4.04
CA PRO A 123 13.46 19.97 2.60
C PRO A 123 12.52 19.05 1.81
N GLU A 124 12.19 17.87 2.36
CA GLU A 124 11.29 16.90 1.74
C GLU A 124 9.84 17.41 1.71
N GLN A 125 9.41 18.13 2.75
CA GLN A 125 8.08 18.75 2.79
C GLN A 125 7.99 19.93 1.82
N LEU A 126 9.07 20.71 1.66
CA LEU A 126 9.16 21.77 0.66
C LEU A 126 9.08 21.21 -0.76
N GLU A 127 9.79 20.11 -1.03
CA GLU A 127 9.76 19.47 -2.34
C GLU A 127 8.39 18.83 -2.63
N SER A 128 7.80 18.17 -1.64
CA SER A 128 6.42 17.66 -1.73
C SER A 128 5.41 18.78 -2.00
N LEU A 129 5.58 19.96 -1.38
CA LEU A 129 4.74 21.12 -1.63
C LEU A 129 4.92 21.64 -3.06
N ARG A 130 6.17 21.74 -3.52
CA ARG A 130 6.50 22.16 -4.90
C ARG A 130 5.87 21.24 -5.93
N ILE A 131 5.99 19.93 -5.74
CA ILE A 131 5.37 18.91 -6.59
C ILE A 131 3.85 19.09 -6.58
N HIS A 132 3.22 19.18 -5.41
CA HIS A 132 1.77 19.36 -5.31
C HIS A 132 1.28 20.63 -6.02
N GLN A 133 2.01 21.73 -5.90
CA GLN A 133 1.71 23.01 -6.53
C GLN A 133 1.98 23.04 -8.05
N SER A 134 2.79 22.11 -8.58
CA SER A 134 3.02 21.97 -10.02
C SER A 134 1.82 21.45 -10.81
N TYR A 135 0.78 21.01 -10.10
CA TYR A 135 -0.49 20.56 -10.66
C TYR A 135 -1.61 21.54 -10.33
N SER A 136 -2.51 21.74 -11.30
CA SER A 136 -3.73 22.53 -11.08
C SER A 136 -4.71 21.77 -10.18
N GLN A 137 -5.70 22.49 -9.63
CA GLN A 137 -6.76 21.84 -8.85
C GLN A 137 -7.55 20.83 -9.68
N GLN A 138 -7.85 21.15 -10.95
CA GLN A 138 -8.54 20.26 -11.86
C GLN A 138 -7.71 19.00 -12.14
N GLU A 139 -6.41 19.16 -12.40
CA GLU A 139 -5.49 18.02 -12.61
C GLU A 139 -5.47 17.09 -11.38
N ARG A 140 -5.45 17.65 -10.17
CA ARG A 140 -5.53 16.85 -8.94
C ARG A 140 -6.87 16.15 -8.77
N GLN A 141 -7.99 16.79 -9.14
CA GLN A 141 -9.31 16.17 -9.09
C GLN A 141 -9.42 15.00 -10.08
N GLU A 142 -8.90 15.16 -11.30
CA GLU A 142 -8.84 14.09 -12.29
C GLU A 142 -7.94 12.94 -11.83
N ALA A 143 -6.77 13.24 -11.26
CA ALA A 143 -5.91 12.23 -10.67
C ALA A 143 -6.62 11.44 -9.56
N ASN A 144 -7.37 12.12 -8.68
CA ASN A 144 -8.11 11.46 -7.61
C ASN A 144 -9.17 10.47 -8.13
N LYS A 145 -9.79 10.72 -9.29
CA LYS A 145 -10.72 9.77 -9.92
C LYS A 145 -10.00 8.49 -10.34
N LEU A 146 -8.84 8.61 -11.01
CA LEU A 146 -8.03 7.46 -11.39
C LEU A 146 -7.51 6.69 -10.16
N VAL A 147 -7.08 7.41 -9.13
CA VAL A 147 -6.68 6.81 -7.84
C VAL A 147 -7.85 6.08 -7.18
N SER A 148 -9.07 6.63 -7.22
CA SER A 148 -10.27 5.98 -6.67
C SER A 148 -10.55 4.63 -7.34
N ILE A 149 -10.47 4.60 -8.67
CA ILE A 149 -10.59 3.37 -9.45
C ILE A 149 -9.51 2.37 -9.05
N PHE A 150 -8.24 2.79 -9.06
CA PHE A 150 -7.12 1.93 -8.72
C PHE A 150 -7.27 1.35 -7.30
N MET A 151 -7.63 2.16 -6.31
CA MET A 151 -7.83 1.72 -4.94
C MET A 151 -9.03 0.78 -4.80
N SER A 152 -10.04 0.88 -5.66
CA SER A 152 -11.13 -0.10 -5.71
C SER A 152 -10.61 -1.45 -6.22
N LEU A 153 -9.78 -1.46 -7.27
CA LEU A 153 -9.13 -2.68 -7.76
C LEU A 153 -8.19 -3.30 -6.70
N VAL A 154 -7.45 -2.48 -5.94
CA VAL A 154 -6.61 -2.95 -4.82
C VAL A 154 -7.46 -3.67 -3.78
N ARG A 155 -8.62 -3.10 -3.40
CA ARG A 155 -9.52 -3.75 -2.42
C ARG A 155 -10.13 -5.04 -2.96
N LEU A 156 -10.46 -5.09 -4.25
CA LEU A 156 -10.93 -6.32 -4.91
C LEU A 156 -9.86 -7.41 -4.91
N ALA A 157 -8.62 -7.03 -5.25
CA ALA A 157 -7.46 -7.90 -5.27
C ALA A 157 -7.17 -8.49 -3.87
N ASP A 158 -7.27 -7.65 -2.83
CA ASP A 158 -7.12 -8.03 -1.42
C ASP A 158 -8.32 -8.83 -0.87
N GLY A 159 -9.41 -9.00 -1.63
CA GLY A 159 -10.65 -9.63 -1.15
C GLY A 159 -11.43 -8.82 -0.11
N LYS A 160 -11.12 -7.51 0.02
CA LYS A 160 -11.77 -6.57 0.94
C LYS A 160 -13.03 -5.91 0.36
N SER A 161 -13.27 -6.06 -0.94
CA SER A 161 -14.47 -5.58 -1.65
C SER A 161 -15.01 -6.69 -2.55
N SER A 162 -16.33 -6.75 -2.70
CA SER A 162 -16.96 -7.58 -3.73
C SER A 162 -17.12 -6.80 -5.04
N VAL A 163 -17.36 -7.52 -6.14
CA VAL A 163 -17.61 -6.89 -7.45
C VAL A 163 -18.85 -6.00 -7.43
N GLU A 164 -19.92 -6.46 -6.77
CA GLU A 164 -21.18 -5.73 -6.64
C GLU A 164 -20.98 -4.39 -5.92
N SER A 165 -20.15 -4.38 -4.87
CA SER A 165 -19.84 -3.17 -4.11
C SER A 165 -19.05 -2.13 -4.92
N MET A 166 -18.39 -2.55 -6.00
CA MET A 166 -17.59 -1.67 -6.85
C MET A 166 -18.37 -1.06 -8.01
N ASN A 167 -19.46 -1.69 -8.46
CA ASN A 167 -20.28 -1.26 -9.59
C ASN A 167 -21.13 -0.01 -9.25
N THR A 168 -20.46 1.08 -8.92
CA THR A 168 -21.04 2.40 -8.68
C THR A 168 -21.06 3.23 -9.96
N PRO A 169 -21.91 4.27 -10.07
CA PRO A 169 -21.88 5.17 -11.21
C PRO A 169 -20.51 5.84 -11.43
N ASP A 170 -19.81 6.19 -10.35
CA ASP A 170 -18.45 6.76 -10.43
C ASP A 170 -17.44 5.73 -10.97
N PHE A 171 -17.55 4.47 -10.56
CA PHE A 171 -16.71 3.41 -11.13
C PHE A 171 -16.99 3.23 -12.62
N ALA A 172 -18.26 3.09 -13.00
CA ALA A 172 -18.67 2.91 -14.39
C ALA A 172 -18.21 4.07 -15.30
N GLN A 173 -18.25 5.30 -14.80
CA GLN A 173 -17.84 6.49 -15.54
C GLN A 173 -16.31 6.57 -15.74
N ASN A 174 -15.53 6.17 -14.73
CA ASN A 174 -14.08 6.42 -14.73
C ASN A 174 -13.22 5.18 -15.06
N PHE A 175 -13.73 3.96 -14.88
CA PHE A 175 -12.98 2.73 -15.14
C PHE A 175 -12.51 2.58 -16.59
N PRO A 176 -13.31 2.90 -17.64
CA PRO A 176 -12.84 2.84 -19.02
C PRO A 176 -11.64 3.75 -19.29
N ARG A 177 -11.69 5.00 -18.81
CA ARG A 177 -10.57 5.96 -18.93
C ARG A 177 -9.33 5.47 -18.18
N PHE A 178 -9.53 4.88 -17.00
CA PHE A 178 -8.44 4.27 -16.24
C PHE A 178 -7.81 3.12 -17.03
N ALA A 179 -8.62 2.19 -17.54
CA ALA A 179 -8.18 1.02 -18.28
C ALA A 179 -7.36 1.41 -19.53
N GLU A 180 -7.86 2.35 -20.32
CA GLU A 180 -7.12 2.92 -21.46
C GLU A 180 -5.76 3.49 -21.02
N GLY A 181 -5.76 4.28 -19.94
CA GLY A 181 -4.54 4.91 -19.43
C GLY A 181 -3.46 3.93 -18.95
N VAL A 182 -3.83 2.72 -18.55
CA VAL A 182 -2.88 1.68 -18.10
C VAL A 182 -2.65 0.57 -19.13
N GLY A 183 -3.34 0.62 -20.28
CA GLY A 183 -3.25 -0.39 -21.33
C GLY A 183 -4.01 -1.68 -21.03
N LEU A 184 -5.06 -1.63 -20.20
CA LEU A 184 -5.97 -2.74 -19.95
C LEU A 184 -7.01 -2.81 -21.08
N ASP A 185 -7.11 -3.95 -21.76
CA ASP A 185 -8.08 -4.16 -22.82
C ASP A 185 -9.40 -4.68 -22.23
N LEU A 186 -10.43 -3.84 -22.28
CA LEU A 186 -11.76 -4.18 -21.77
C LEU A 186 -12.63 -4.95 -22.77
N THR A 187 -12.18 -5.14 -24.02
CA THR A 187 -12.93 -5.88 -25.05
C THR A 187 -12.84 -7.39 -24.89
N GLN A 188 -11.89 -7.86 -24.08
CA GLN A 188 -11.65 -9.25 -23.75
C GLN A 188 -11.61 -9.45 -22.23
N PRO A 189 -11.74 -10.70 -21.74
CA PRO A 189 -11.51 -10.99 -20.33
C PRO A 189 -10.14 -10.51 -19.86
N PHE A 190 -10.08 -10.05 -18.63
CA PHE A 190 -8.83 -9.68 -17.96
C PHE A 190 -8.77 -10.31 -16.58
N SER A 191 -7.59 -10.31 -15.97
CA SER A 191 -7.45 -10.80 -14.59
C SER A 191 -6.86 -9.77 -13.64
N ILE A 192 -7.26 -9.84 -12.38
CA ILE A 192 -6.67 -9.07 -11.28
C ILE A 192 -6.26 -10.07 -10.20
N ASN A 193 -4.95 -10.14 -9.91
CA ASN A 193 -4.37 -11.10 -8.97
C ASN A 193 -4.86 -12.54 -9.20
N GLY A 194 -4.91 -12.96 -10.47
CA GLY A 194 -5.32 -14.32 -10.87
C GLY A 194 -6.83 -14.57 -10.93
N LYS A 195 -7.68 -13.62 -10.53
CA LYS A 195 -9.14 -13.73 -10.68
C LYS A 195 -9.58 -13.10 -11.99
N SER A 196 -10.48 -13.76 -12.73
CA SER A 196 -10.90 -13.33 -14.06
C SER A 196 -12.17 -12.47 -14.03
N PHE A 197 -12.21 -11.45 -14.88
CA PHE A 197 -13.30 -10.49 -14.97
C PHE A 197 -13.63 -10.13 -16.42
N VAL A 198 -14.88 -9.74 -16.65
CA VAL A 198 -15.32 -9.00 -17.84
C VAL A 198 -15.90 -7.67 -17.43
N TYR A 199 -15.76 -6.67 -18.30
CA TYR A 199 -16.42 -5.38 -18.14
C TYR A 199 -17.37 -5.13 -19.31
N SER A 200 -18.65 -4.98 -19.02
CA SER A 200 -19.69 -4.79 -20.04
C SER A 200 -20.83 -3.93 -19.51
N ASN A 201 -21.37 -3.04 -20.34
CA ASN A 201 -22.52 -2.19 -19.99
C ASN A 201 -22.33 -1.38 -18.70
N GLY A 202 -21.10 -0.92 -18.42
CA GLY A 202 -20.80 -0.16 -17.20
C GLY A 202 -20.50 -1.01 -15.97
N GLU A 203 -20.60 -2.34 -16.07
CA GLU A 203 -20.49 -3.25 -14.92
C GLU A 203 -19.28 -4.17 -15.07
N LEU A 204 -18.54 -4.31 -13.97
CA LEU A 204 -17.57 -5.38 -13.77
C LEU A 204 -18.30 -6.65 -13.33
N ARG A 205 -17.92 -7.81 -13.87
CA ARG A 205 -18.44 -9.12 -13.48
C ARG A 205 -17.30 -10.10 -13.30
N SER A 206 -17.36 -10.90 -12.23
CA SER A 206 -16.41 -12.01 -12.05
C SER A 206 -16.78 -13.14 -13.01
N ILE A 207 -15.77 -13.74 -13.63
CA ILE A 207 -15.91 -15.01 -14.33
C ILE A 207 -15.49 -16.07 -13.31
N ALA A 208 -16.35 -17.06 -13.03
CA ALA A 208 -15.93 -18.20 -12.23
C ALA A 208 -14.77 -18.89 -12.96
N ALA A 209 -13.71 -19.27 -12.23
CA ALA A 209 -12.74 -20.21 -12.78
C ALA A 209 -13.49 -21.52 -13.08
N GLU A 210 -13.37 -22.05 -14.28
CA GLU A 210 -13.74 -23.45 -14.52
C GLU A 210 -12.90 -24.30 -13.53
N GLU A 211 -13.60 -25.13 -12.75
CA GLU A 211 -13.02 -26.01 -11.70
C GLU A 211 -11.94 -26.96 -12.24
#